data_AF-A0A916A6B2-F1
#
_entry.id   AF-A0A916A6B2-F1
#
_cell.length_a   1.000
_cell.length_b   1.000
_cell.length_c   1.000
_cell.angle_alpha   90.00
_cell.angle_beta   90.00
_cell.angle_gamma   90.00
#
_symmetry.space_group_name_H-M   'P 1'
#
loop_
_entity.id
_entity.type
_entity.pdbx_description
1 polymer ?
#
loop_
_entity_poly.entity_id
_entity_poly.type
_entity_poly.pdbx_seq_one_letter_code
_entity_poly.pdbx_strand_id
1 'polypeptide(L)' 'MSDPRTSEQKPTAWWRLPIVWLVIGGPALVVVASFVTLGLAIRHPDPVLVAPSVANGADAPAMQARNHAATPSR' A
#
# COMPACT_ATOMS: atom_id res chain seq x y z
N MET A 1 36.72 35.84 -40.20
CA MET A 1 36.55 34.42 -40.55
C MET A 1 35.53 33.85 -39.58
N SER A 2 34.23 33.97 -39.87
CA SER A 2 33.16 33.48 -38.99
C SER A 2 32.99 31.98 -39.23
N ASP A 3 33.09 31.17 -38.17
CA ASP A 3 33.07 29.71 -38.25
C ASP A 3 31.64 29.20 -38.57
N PRO A 4 31.41 28.48 -39.68
CA PRO A 4 30.08 28.01 -40.11
C PRO A 4 29.51 26.87 -39.23
N ARG A 5 30.19 26.50 -38.14
CA ARG A 5 29.83 25.39 -37.25
C ARG A 5 28.93 25.80 -36.08
N THR A 6 28.54 27.06 -35.99
CA THR A 6 27.55 27.54 -35.03
C THR A 6 26.13 27.40 -35.61
N SER A 7 25.71 26.16 -35.87
CA SER A 7 24.29 25.88 -36.06
C SER A 7 23.60 26.01 -34.70
N GLU A 8 22.72 27.01 -34.55
CA GLU A 8 21.87 27.13 -33.36
C GLU A 8 21.01 25.87 -33.21
N GLN A 9 21.45 24.93 -32.38
CA GLN A 9 20.62 23.81 -31.96
C GLN A 9 19.57 24.34 -30.98
N LYS A 10 18.36 24.58 -31.51
CA LYS A 10 17.21 24.89 -30.67
C LYS A 10 16.96 23.72 -29.71
N PRO A 11 16.95 23.94 -28.38
CA PRO A 11 16.74 22.87 -27.42
C PRO A 11 15.38 22.20 -27.63
N THR A 12 15.36 20.86 -27.60
CA THR A 12 14.12 20.10 -27.71
C THR A 12 13.25 20.35 -26.48
N ALA A 13 11.97 20.66 -26.69
CA ALA A 13 11.02 20.83 -25.61
C ALA A 13 10.90 19.55 -24.76
N TRP A 14 11.04 19.70 -23.45
CA TRP A 14 11.21 18.58 -22.51
C TRP A 14 10.04 17.59 -22.49
N TRP A 15 8.80 18.06 -22.66
CA TRP A 15 7.60 17.22 -22.70
C TRP A 15 7.55 16.25 -23.90
N ARG A 16 8.39 16.47 -24.92
CA ARG A 16 8.50 15.58 -26.09
C ARG A 16 9.41 14.38 -25.82
N LEU A 17 10.24 14.44 -24.78
CA LEU A 17 11.18 13.37 -24.46
C LEU A 17 10.45 12.26 -23.67
N PRO A 18 10.50 11.00 -24.13
CA PRO A 18 9.80 9.89 -23.46
C PRO A 18 10.31 9.64 -22.03
N ILE A 19 11.58 9.97 -21.75
CA ILE A 19 12.17 9.83 -20.40
C ILE A 19 11.42 10.64 -19.33
N VAL A 20 10.87 11.80 -19.69
CA VAL A 20 10.11 12.64 -18.76
C VAL A 20 8.86 11.91 -18.28
N TRP A 21 8.18 11.21 -19.19
CA TRP A 21 6.99 10.41 -18.86
C TRP A 21 7.33 9.19 -18.02
N LEU A 22 8.52 8.59 -18.17
CA LEU A 22 8.95 7.51 -17.28
C LEU A 22 9.17 8.02 -15.84
N VAL A 23 9.80 9.18 -15.69
CA VAL A 23 10.07 9.80 -14.38
C VAL A 23 8.79 10.24 -13.67
N ILE A 24 7.82 10.80 -14.40
CA ILE A 24 6.53 11.21 -13.84
C ILE A 24 5.60 10.00 -13.66
N GLY A 25 5.64 9.06 -14.61
CA GLY A 25 4.75 7.90 -14.66
C GLY A 25 4.93 6.95 -13.48
N GLY A 26 6.17 6.69 -13.05
CA GLY A 26 6.43 5.83 -11.89
C GLY A 26 5.74 6.33 -10.61
N PRO A 27 6.03 7.56 -10.14
CA PRO A 27 5.34 8.14 -8.99
C PRO A 27 3.83 8.28 -9.17
N ALA A 28 3.37 8.72 -10.36
CA ALA A 28 1.93 8.84 -10.63
C ALA A 28 1.21 7.49 -10.52
N LEU A 29 1.82 6.41 -11.00
CA LEU A 29 1.30 5.06 -10.89
C LEU A 29 1.15 4.62 -9.42
N VAL A 30 2.14 4.89 -8.59
CA VAL A 30 2.10 4.55 -7.15
C VAL A 30 0.97 5.29 -6.44
N VAL A 31 0.78 6.58 -6.74
CA VAL A 31 -0.33 7.37 -6.19
C VAL A 31 -1.68 6.79 -6.62
N VAL A 32 -1.85 6.42 -7.89
CA VAL A 32 -3.09 5.77 -8.34
C VAL A 32 -3.30 4.43 -7.63
N ALA A 33 -2.25 3.61 -7.50
CA ALA A 33 -2.31 2.31 -6.83
C ALA A 33 -2.68 2.40 -5.34
N SER A 34 -2.23 3.44 -4.64
CA SER A 34 -2.59 3.65 -3.23
C SER A 34 -4.08 3.99 -3.08
N PHE A 35 -4.64 4.81 -3.96
CA PHE A 35 -6.08 5.07 -3.97
C PHE A 35 -6.91 3.84 -4.33
N VAL A 36 -6.44 3.00 -5.27
CA VAL A 36 -7.10 1.72 -5.58
C VAL A 36 -7.14 0.83 -4.34
N THR A 37 -6.01 0.69 -3.64
CA THR A 37 -5.92 -0.08 -2.40
C THR A 37 -6.85 0.47 -1.33
N LEU A 38 -6.88 1.80 -1.15
CA LEU A 38 -7.78 2.47 -0.22
C LEU A 38 -9.24 2.19 -0.57
N GLY A 39 -9.61 2.29 -1.85
CA GLY A 39 -10.96 2.00 -2.33
C GLY A 39 -11.38 0.56 -2.05
N LEU A 40 -10.46 -0.40 -2.24
CA LEU A 40 -10.69 -1.80 -1.93
C LEU A 40 -10.96 -2.01 -0.43
N ALA A 41 -10.14 -1.39 0.43
CA ALA A 41 -10.27 -1.49 1.87
C ALA A 41 -11.60 -0.94 2.39
N ILE A 42 -12.07 0.18 1.84
CA ILE A 42 -13.36 0.78 2.23
C ILE A 42 -14.54 -0.07 1.75
N ARG A 43 -14.46 -0.63 0.54
CA ARG A 43 -15.57 -1.37 -0.08
C ARG A 43 -15.69 -2.81 0.44
N HIS A 44 -14.59 -3.41 0.84
CA HIS A 44 -14.51 -4.80 1.30
C HIS A 44 -13.84 -4.86 2.68
N PRO A 45 -14.52 -4.37 3.73
CA PRO A 45 -14.02 -4.53 5.09
C PRO A 45 -14.00 -6.02 5.47
N ASP A 46 -12.89 -6.47 6.05
CA ASP A 46 -12.78 -7.82 6.58
C ASP A 46 -13.75 -7.98 7.77
N PRO A 47 -14.70 -8.93 7.72
CA PRO A 47 -15.64 -9.13 8.81
C PRO A 47 -14.92 -9.51 10.10
N VAL A 48 -15.34 -8.91 11.21
CA VAL A 48 -14.83 -9.32 12.53
C VAL A 48 -15.28 -10.74 12.80
N LEU A 49 -14.32 -11.66 12.94
CA LEU A 49 -14.59 -13.03 13.36
C LEU A 49 -14.82 -13.03 14.87
N VAL A 50 -16.06 -13.28 15.28
CA VAL A 50 -16.36 -13.49 16.70
C VAL A 50 -15.97 -14.92 17.06
N ALA A 51 -15.03 -15.07 18.00
CA ALA A 51 -14.70 -16.38 18.53
C ALA A 51 -15.95 -16.99 19.19
N PRO A 52 -16.29 -18.26 18.92
CA PRO A 52 -17.43 -18.89 19.55
C PRO A 52 -17.27 -18.85 21.08
N SER A 53 -18.34 -18.49 21.78
CA SER A 53 -18.38 -18.57 23.24
C SER A 53 -18.24 -20.04 23.64
N VAL A 54 -17.09 -20.41 24.18
CA VAL A 54 -16.87 -21.75 24.73
C VAL A 54 -17.65 -21.86 26.04
N ALA A 55 -18.64 -22.74 26.08
CA ALA A 55 -19.46 -22.96 27.28
C ALA A 55 -18.67 -23.62 28.42
N ASN A 56 -17.64 -24.39 28.07
CA ASN A 56 -16.71 -25.02 29.00
C ASN A 56 -15.29 -24.48 28.76
N GLY A 57 -14.60 -24.07 29.82
CA GLY A 57 -13.22 -23.59 29.73
C GLY A 57 -12.20 -24.62 29.22
N ALA A 58 -12.57 -25.91 29.23
CA ALA A 58 -11.77 -26.99 28.65
C ALA A 58 -11.73 -26.97 27.11
N ASP A 59 -12.77 -26.39 26.48
CA ASP A 59 -12.86 -26.24 25.01
C ASP A 59 -12.28 -24.91 24.54
N ALA A 60 -11.75 -24.09 25.45
CA ALA A 60 -11.12 -22.81 25.13
C ALA A 60 -9.82 -23.03 24.33
N PRO A 61 -9.49 -22.15 23.37
CA PRO A 61 -8.22 -22.21 22.66
C PRO A 61 -7.04 -22.24 23.65
N ALA A 62 -6.04 -23.07 23.38
CA ALA A 62 -4.92 -23.32 24.29
C ALA A 62 -4.18 -22.03 24.72
N MET A 63 -4.09 -21.01 23.87
CA MET A 63 -3.53 -19.71 24.24
C MET A 63 -4.39 -18.93 25.25
N GLN A 64 -5.72 -19.02 25.16
CA GLN A 64 -6.66 -18.32 26.04
C GLN A 64 -6.75 -19.00 27.41
N ALA A 65 -6.73 -20.34 27.44
CA ALA A 65 -6.78 -21.14 28.67
C ALA A 65 -5.58 -20.88 29.59
N ARG A 66 -4.36 -20.76 29.03
CA ARG A 66 -3.13 -20.53 29.82
C ARG A 66 -3.16 -19.18 30.55
N ASN A 67 -3.73 -18.14 29.94
CA ASN A 67 -3.81 -16.80 30.54
C ASN A 67 -4.91 -16.71 31.60
N HIS A 68 -6.02 -17.44 31.44
CA HIS A 68 -7.09 -17.48 32.43
C HIS A 68 -6.71 -18.31 33.67
N ALA A 69 -5.94 -19.40 33.50
CA ALA A 69 -5.46 -20.21 34.62
C ALA A 69 -4.53 -19.45 35.59
N ALA A 70 -3.92 -18.35 35.15
CA ALA A 70 -3.07 -17.48 35.97
C ALA A 70 -3.87 -16.39 36.72
N THR A 71 -5.18 -16.27 36.49
CA THR A 71 -6.06 -15.31 37.19
C THR A 71 -6.89 -16.07 38.22
N PRO A 72 -6.70 -15.84 39.54
CA PRO A 72 -7.42 -16.59 40.56
C PRO A 72 -8.90 -16.20 40.56
N SER A 73 -9.77 -17.21 40.45
CA SER A 73 -11.21 -17.07 40.74
C SER A 73 -11.36 -16.74 42.23
N ARG A 74 -12.04 -15.63 42.54
CA ARG A 74 -12.43 -15.33 43.92
C ARG A 74 -13.51 -16.28 44.39
#